data_AF-A0A382TV89-F1
#
_entry.id   AF-A0A382TV89-F1
#
_cell.length_a   1.000
_cell.length_b   1.000
_cell.length_c   1.000
_cell.angle_alpha   90.00
_cell.angle_beta   90.00
_cell.angle_gamma   90.00
#
_symmetry.space_group_name_H-M   'P 1'
#
loop_
_entity.id
_entity.type
_entity.pdbx_description
1 polymer ?
#
loop_
_entity_poly.entity_id
_entity_poly.type
_entity_poly.pdbx_seq_one_letter_code
_entity_poly.pdbx_strand_id
1 'polypeptide(L)'
;MSKGNVRRMGPGKPHRDSIPENQIHWRRSQDHLKLFSTLTFWELEDEMEMMEERWNSWSNKRLAAAGVSLFNLNGRMNGRFFGDPIIAFTSDSEGRLPWHGFSHGDIVILSRSNPSEKRGMEGIVLDRNRKRLRIVFKDKPEDLRKGRWRLDKGANRVAHDRMQMALNSFHDEEEMGTPLRDLLL
;
A
#
# COMPACT_ATOMS: atom_id res chain seq x y z
N MET A 1 20.98 2.01 -25.78
CA MET A 1 20.44 1.59 -24.47
C MET A 1 20.03 2.82 -23.70
N SER A 2 18.73 3.12 -23.60
CA SER A 2 18.24 4.32 -22.92
C SER A 2 18.17 4.07 -21.41
N LYS A 3 18.95 4.80 -20.61
CA LYS A 3 18.89 4.77 -19.14
C LYS A 3 17.48 5.19 -18.70
N GLY A 4 16.81 4.33 -17.93
CA GLY A 4 15.50 4.63 -17.35
C GLY A 4 15.61 5.84 -16.43
N ASN A 5 14.85 6.89 -16.74
CA ASN A 5 14.83 8.11 -15.95
C ASN A 5 14.01 7.86 -14.68
N VAL A 6 14.68 7.48 -13.59
CA VAL A 6 14.04 7.33 -12.28
C VAL A 6 13.77 8.74 -11.74
N ARG A 7 12.56 9.25 -11.96
CA ARG A 7 12.10 10.46 -11.27
C ARG A 7 11.89 10.12 -9.81
N ARG A 8 12.77 10.64 -8.94
CA ARG A 8 12.47 10.77 -7.51
C ARG A 8 11.22 11.65 -7.39
N MET A 9 10.26 11.22 -6.58
CA MET A 9 9.06 12.02 -6.34
C MET A 9 9.46 13.30 -5.60
N GLY A 10 8.82 14.41 -5.97
CA GLY A 10 8.91 15.65 -5.20
C GLY A 10 8.12 15.52 -3.89
N PRO A 11 8.35 16.41 -2.92
CA PRO A 11 7.54 16.45 -1.71
C PRO A 11 6.06 16.66 -2.06
N GLY A 12 5.16 16.10 -1.24
CA GLY A 12 3.72 16.32 -1.32
C GLY A 12 3.35 17.79 -1.12
N LYS A 13 2.04 18.09 -1.14
CA LYS A 13 1.59 19.46 -0.84
C LYS A 13 1.95 19.77 0.62
N PRO A 14 2.43 20.99 0.93
CA PRO A 14 2.71 21.35 2.30
C PRO A 14 1.41 21.29 3.10
N HIS A 15 1.41 20.51 4.19
CA HIS A 15 0.31 20.51 5.13
C HIS A 15 0.22 21.89 5.81
N ARG A 16 -1.01 22.40 5.99
CA ARG A 16 -1.24 23.78 6.46
C ARG A 16 -0.86 24.01 7.92
N ASP A 17 -0.82 22.94 8.71
CA ASP A 17 -0.51 23.01 10.13
C ASP A 17 1.01 23.05 10.35
N SER A 18 1.45 23.94 11.24
CA SER A 18 2.84 24.00 11.67
C SER A 18 3.20 22.71 12.41
N ILE A 19 4.16 21.96 11.88
CA ILE A 19 4.73 20.79 12.54
C ILE A 19 5.48 21.27 13.80
N PRO A 20 5.27 20.66 14.98
CA PRO A 20 6.17 20.85 16.11
C PRO A 20 7.61 20.58 15.70
N GLU A 21 8.54 21.46 16.08
CA GLU A 21 9.96 21.28 15.75
C GLU A 21 10.46 19.92 16.26
N ASN A 22 11.15 19.16 15.42
CA ASN A 22 11.65 17.84 15.80
C ASN A 22 12.71 18.01 16.89
N GLN A 23 12.52 17.32 18.01
CA GLN A 23 13.42 17.37 19.16
C GLN A 23 14.14 16.03 19.32
N ILE A 24 15.44 16.09 19.61
CA ILE A 24 16.25 14.90 19.93
C ILE A 24 15.84 14.32 21.29
N HIS A 25 15.40 15.18 22.21
CA HIS A 25 14.88 14.81 23.53
C HIS A 25 13.56 15.54 23.76
N TRP A 26 12.53 14.80 24.14
CA TRP A 26 11.20 15.36 24.37
C TRP A 26 11.04 15.72 25.84
N ARG A 27 10.43 16.88 26.15
CA ARG A 27 10.12 17.24 27.55
C ARG A 27 8.81 16.66 28.03
N ARG A 28 7.92 16.35 27.09
CA ARG A 28 6.59 15.79 27.33
C ARG A 28 6.42 14.65 26.34
N SER A 29 6.21 13.44 26.85
CA SER A 29 5.94 12.25 26.04
C SER A 29 4.79 12.50 25.04
N GLN A 30 3.75 13.21 25.46
CA GLN A 30 2.60 13.54 24.62
C GLN A 30 2.94 14.39 23.39
N ASP A 31 3.97 15.23 23.45
CA ASP A 31 4.40 16.04 22.30
C ASP A 31 5.08 15.14 21.23
N HIS A 32 5.85 14.14 21.66
CA HIS A 32 6.44 13.12 20.77
C HIS A 32 5.34 12.29 20.09
N LEU A 33 4.40 11.75 20.88
CA LEU A 33 3.28 10.97 20.36
C LEU A 33 2.51 11.78 19.32
N LYS A 34 2.12 13.01 19.68
CA LYS A 34 1.36 13.89 18.80
C LYS A 34 2.09 14.16 17.49
N LEU A 35 3.38 14.52 17.53
CA LEU A 35 4.15 14.80 16.32
C LEU A 35 4.16 13.59 15.39
N PHE A 36 4.61 12.43 15.89
CA PHE A 36 4.81 11.27 15.03
C PHE A 36 3.49 10.63 14.58
N SER A 37 2.43 10.70 15.38
CA SER A 37 1.09 10.30 14.93
C SER A 37 0.58 11.20 13.82
N THR A 38 0.77 12.52 13.91
CA THR A 38 0.41 13.47 12.84
C THR A 38 1.22 13.22 11.57
N LEU A 39 2.54 13.06 11.67
CA LEU A 39 3.39 12.79 10.51
C LEU A 39 3.02 11.48 9.80
N THR A 40 2.76 10.43 10.58
CA THR A 40 2.37 9.13 10.04
C THR A 40 1.01 9.20 9.35
N PHE A 41 0.06 9.97 9.91
CA PHE A 41 -1.23 10.22 9.30
C PHE A 41 -1.11 10.98 7.98
N TRP A 42 -0.33 12.06 7.93
CA TRP A 42 -0.11 12.82 6.69
C TRP A 42 0.55 12.01 5.60
N GLU A 43 1.52 11.15 5.93
CA GLU A 43 2.12 10.25 4.94
C GLU A 43 1.07 9.32 4.31
N LEU A 44 0.14 8.78 5.12
CA LEU A 44 -0.94 7.94 4.59
C LEU A 44 -1.92 8.75 3.73
N GLU A 45 -2.27 9.97 4.14
CA GLU A 45 -3.12 10.86 3.34
C GLU A 45 -2.48 11.20 2.00
N ASP A 46 -1.21 11.60 1.99
CA ASP A 46 -0.44 11.91 0.78
C ASP A 46 -0.37 10.68 -0.15
N GLU A 47 -0.10 9.47 0.40
CA GLU A 47 -0.12 8.23 -0.38
C GLU A 47 -1.49 7.98 -1.02
N MET A 48 -2.58 8.19 -0.27
CA MET A 48 -3.95 8.01 -0.74
C MET A 48 -4.33 9.03 -1.81
N GLU A 49 -4.03 10.32 -1.61
CA GLU A 49 -4.27 11.38 -2.59
C GLU A 49 -3.51 11.13 -3.89
N MET A 50 -2.22 10.78 -3.81
CA MET A 50 -1.41 10.48 -4.98
C MET A 50 -1.95 9.28 -5.76
N MET A 51 -2.46 8.26 -5.06
CA MET A 51 -3.08 7.10 -5.69
C MET A 51 -4.36 7.49 -6.44
N GLU A 52 -5.24 8.27 -5.79
CA GLU A 52 -6.48 8.73 -6.38
C GLU A 52 -6.23 9.66 -7.59
N GLU A 53 -5.27 10.58 -7.48
CA GLU A 53 -4.86 11.44 -8.59
C GLU A 53 -4.41 10.60 -9.79
N ARG A 54 -3.60 9.55 -9.57
CA ARG A 54 -3.14 8.65 -10.63
C ARG A 54 -4.30 7.92 -11.29
N TRP A 55 -5.25 7.40 -10.52
CA TRP A 55 -6.40 6.69 -11.09
C TRP A 55 -7.30 7.60 -11.92
N ASN A 56 -7.40 8.88 -11.56
CA ASN A 56 -8.26 9.84 -12.23
C ASN A 56 -7.57 10.53 -13.42
N SER A 57 -6.26 10.74 -13.36
CA SER A 57 -5.54 11.55 -14.36
C SER A 57 -4.60 10.77 -15.29
N TRP A 58 -4.17 9.55 -14.92
CA TRP A 58 -3.22 8.79 -15.75
C TRP A 58 -3.94 7.81 -16.68
N SER A 59 -3.42 7.69 -17.90
CA SER A 59 -3.86 6.64 -18.82
C SER A 59 -3.38 5.26 -18.37
N ASN A 60 -4.12 4.20 -18.74
CA ASN A 60 -3.75 2.81 -18.46
C ASN A 60 -2.32 2.47 -18.91
N LYS A 61 -1.88 2.99 -20.07
CA LYS A 61 -0.52 2.80 -20.57
C LYS A 61 0.53 3.41 -19.64
N ARG A 62 0.26 4.59 -19.10
CA ARG A 62 1.15 5.28 -18.16
C ARG A 62 1.22 4.54 -16.82
N LEU A 63 0.08 4.10 -16.30
CA LEU A 63 0.00 3.30 -15.06
C LEU A 63 0.79 1.97 -15.18
N ALA A 64 0.60 1.25 -16.30
CA ALA A 64 1.33 0.02 -16.57
C ALA A 64 2.84 0.26 -16.71
N ALA A 65 3.25 1.30 -17.45
CA ALA A 65 4.66 1.65 -17.64
C ALA A 65 5.35 2.10 -16.35
N ALA A 66 4.60 2.71 -15.42
CA ALA A 66 5.08 3.03 -14.07
C ALA A 66 5.07 1.83 -13.11
N GLY A 67 4.47 0.69 -13.52
CA GLY A 67 4.47 -0.55 -12.76
C GLY A 67 3.54 -0.55 -11.55
N VAL A 68 2.62 0.41 -11.49
CA VAL A 68 1.65 0.57 -10.39
C VAL A 68 0.32 -0.12 -10.66
N SER A 69 0.07 -0.54 -11.91
CA SER A 69 -1.14 -1.26 -12.30
C SER A 69 -0.85 -2.39 -13.29
N LEU A 70 -1.62 -3.48 -13.17
CA LEU A 70 -1.67 -4.57 -14.13
C LEU A 70 -3.10 -4.72 -14.66
N PHE A 71 -3.21 -5.03 -15.94
CA PHE A 71 -4.48 -5.11 -16.67
C PHE A 71 -4.63 -6.47 -17.34
N ASN A 72 -5.86 -6.78 -17.76
CA ASN A 72 -6.17 -7.99 -18.52
C ASN A 72 -5.69 -9.27 -17.83
N LEU A 73 -6.00 -9.39 -16.54
CA LEU A 73 -5.61 -10.54 -15.73
C LEU A 73 -6.72 -11.57 -15.63
N ASN A 74 -6.33 -12.83 -15.61
CA ASN A 74 -7.19 -13.97 -15.29
C ASN A 74 -6.95 -14.40 -13.84
N GLY A 75 -8.02 -14.47 -13.05
CA GLY A 75 -7.99 -14.90 -11.66
C GLY A 75 -8.39 -16.36 -11.51
N ARG A 76 -7.67 -17.12 -10.67
CA ARG A 76 -8.03 -18.49 -10.28
C ARG A 76 -7.75 -18.72 -8.79
N MET A 77 -8.64 -19.46 -8.13
CA MET A 77 -8.41 -19.91 -6.75
C MET A 77 -7.09 -20.68 -6.66
N ASN A 78 -6.30 -20.42 -5.62
CA ASN A 78 -5.03 -21.06 -5.38
C ASN A 78 -4.79 -21.37 -3.89
N GLY A 79 -5.80 -21.92 -3.22
CA GLY A 79 -5.72 -22.35 -1.82
C GLY A 79 -6.19 -21.28 -0.84
N ARG A 80 -5.72 -21.38 0.40
CA ARG A 80 -6.04 -20.48 1.51
C ARG A 80 -4.80 -20.17 2.34
N PHE A 81 -4.78 -19.01 2.98
CA PHE A 81 -3.75 -18.57 3.92
C PHE A 81 -4.44 -18.16 5.22
N PHE A 82 -4.23 -18.93 6.30
CA PHE A 82 -4.95 -18.73 7.58
C PHE A 82 -6.48 -18.61 7.44
N GLY A 83 -7.08 -19.38 6.52
CA GLY A 83 -8.51 -19.35 6.25
C GLY A 83 -8.91 -18.42 5.10
N ASP A 84 -8.12 -17.40 4.81
CA ASP A 84 -8.41 -16.41 3.76
C ASP A 84 -8.09 -16.95 2.36
N PRO A 85 -8.93 -16.67 1.33
CA PRO A 85 -8.70 -17.14 -0.02
C PRO A 85 -7.43 -16.56 -0.66
N ILE A 86 -6.60 -17.44 -1.21
CA ILE A 86 -5.49 -17.07 -2.11
C ILE A 86 -6.00 -17.11 -3.54
N ILE A 87 -5.82 -16.02 -4.28
CA ILE A 87 -6.13 -15.93 -5.70
C ILE A 87 -4.83 -15.73 -6.50
N ALA A 88 -4.62 -16.57 -7.50
CA ALA A 88 -3.54 -16.42 -8.46
C ALA A 88 -4.03 -15.65 -9.68
N PHE A 89 -3.36 -14.54 -9.99
CA PHE A 89 -3.55 -13.75 -11.19
C PHE A 89 -2.45 -14.01 -12.20
N THR A 90 -2.87 -14.21 -13.45
CA THR A 90 -2.00 -14.47 -14.60
C THR A 90 -2.37 -13.54 -15.74
N SER A 91 -1.44 -13.27 -16.65
CA SER A 91 -1.75 -12.51 -17.87
C SER A 91 -2.73 -13.30 -18.75
N ASP A 92 -3.59 -12.58 -19.48
CA ASP A 92 -4.46 -13.20 -20.47
C ASP A 92 -3.73 -13.73 -21.70
N SER A 93 -2.65 -13.06 -22.11
CA SER A 93 -1.75 -13.61 -23.13
C SER A 93 -0.96 -14.79 -22.55
N GLU A 94 -0.85 -15.88 -23.29
CA GLU A 94 0.03 -16.99 -22.93
C GLU A 94 1.47 -16.48 -22.77
N GLY A 95 1.92 -16.30 -21.53
CA GLY A 95 3.21 -15.66 -21.32
C GLY A 95 3.50 -15.23 -19.89
N ARG A 96 4.40 -14.25 -19.81
CA ARG A 96 4.89 -13.65 -18.56
C ARG A 96 4.02 -12.46 -18.21
N LEU A 97 3.91 -12.16 -16.92
CA LEU A 97 3.34 -10.89 -16.50
C LEU A 97 4.19 -9.73 -17.07
N PRO A 98 3.55 -8.64 -17.51
CA PRO A 98 4.25 -7.39 -17.80
C PRO A 98 5.10 -6.93 -16.62
N TRP A 99 6.07 -6.04 -16.86
CA TRP A 99 6.82 -5.45 -15.77
C TRP A 99 5.89 -4.75 -14.78
N HIS A 100 6.13 -4.95 -13.48
CA HIS A 100 5.36 -4.36 -12.40
C HIS A 100 6.20 -4.20 -11.14
N GLY A 101 5.85 -3.21 -10.32
CA GLY A 101 6.47 -2.87 -9.05
C GLY A 101 5.91 -3.62 -7.84
N PHE A 102 4.88 -4.46 -8.00
CA PHE A 102 4.29 -5.22 -6.88
C PHE A 102 5.31 -6.10 -6.17
N SER A 103 5.33 -6.07 -4.85
CA SER A 103 6.22 -6.85 -3.97
C SER A 103 5.42 -7.60 -2.91
N HIS A 104 6.05 -8.57 -2.23
CA HIS A 104 5.44 -9.24 -1.10
C HIS A 104 4.99 -8.22 -0.04
N GLY A 105 3.76 -8.36 0.46
CA GLY A 105 3.18 -7.46 1.45
C GLY A 105 2.55 -6.19 0.88
N ASP A 106 2.69 -5.91 -0.43
CA ASP A 106 2.00 -4.77 -1.03
C ASP A 106 0.48 -4.94 -0.93
N ILE A 107 -0.19 -3.85 -0.55
CA ILE A 107 -1.64 -3.74 -0.67
C ILE A 107 -2.00 -3.50 -2.13
N VAL A 108 -3.02 -4.21 -2.61
CA VAL A 108 -3.51 -4.11 -3.97
C VAL A 108 -5.03 -4.01 -3.99
N ILE A 109 -5.54 -3.30 -4.98
CA ILE A 109 -6.96 -3.11 -5.22
C ILE A 109 -7.33 -3.92 -6.46
N LEU A 110 -8.25 -4.86 -6.29
CA LEU A 110 -8.80 -5.69 -7.35
C LEU A 110 -10.08 -5.06 -7.89
N SER A 111 -10.12 -4.84 -9.20
CA SER A 111 -11.28 -4.27 -9.88
C SER A 111 -11.47 -4.83 -11.29
N ARG A 112 -12.62 -4.54 -11.90
CA ARG A 112 -12.88 -4.81 -13.33
C ARG A 112 -12.52 -3.62 -14.21
N SER A 113 -12.78 -2.42 -13.71
CA SER A 113 -12.56 -1.13 -14.35
C SER A 113 -11.79 -0.21 -13.40
N ASN A 114 -11.88 1.11 -13.58
CA ASN A 114 -11.19 2.07 -12.72
C ASN A 114 -11.64 1.92 -11.25
N PRO A 115 -10.73 1.73 -10.28
CA PRO A 115 -11.09 1.60 -8.87
C PRO A 115 -11.82 2.82 -8.27
N SER A 116 -11.62 4.02 -8.82
CA SER A 116 -12.32 5.24 -8.39
C SER A 116 -13.83 5.20 -8.64
N GLU A 117 -14.28 4.45 -9.66
CA GLU A 117 -15.70 4.41 -10.07
C GLU A 117 -16.49 3.35 -9.29
N LYS A 118 -15.83 2.25 -8.93
CA LYS A 118 -16.40 1.16 -8.15
C LYS A 118 -15.34 0.71 -7.16
N ARG A 119 -15.66 0.83 -5.86
CA ARG A 119 -14.78 0.43 -4.76
C ARG A 119 -14.28 -1.00 -5.00
N GLY A 120 -13.01 -1.12 -5.37
CA GLY A 120 -12.37 -2.40 -5.60
C GLY A 120 -12.19 -3.18 -4.30
N MET A 121 -11.88 -4.47 -4.43
CA MET A 121 -11.63 -5.34 -3.29
C MET A 121 -10.14 -5.27 -2.91
N GLU A 122 -9.84 -5.00 -1.64
CA GLU A 122 -8.46 -4.94 -1.15
C GLU A 122 -7.90 -6.35 -0.89
N GLY A 123 -6.63 -6.54 -1.25
CA GLY A 123 -5.88 -7.76 -0.97
C GLY A 123 -4.40 -7.48 -0.72
N ILE A 124 -3.68 -8.48 -0.25
CA ILE A 124 -2.25 -8.39 0.08
C ILE A 124 -1.46 -9.38 -0.78
N VAL A 125 -0.40 -8.92 -1.43
CA VAL A 125 0.46 -9.77 -2.26
C VAL A 125 1.20 -10.78 -1.38
N LEU A 126 0.89 -12.07 -1.58
CA LEU A 126 1.56 -13.19 -0.94
C LEU A 126 2.92 -13.47 -1.60
N ASP A 127 2.96 -13.55 -2.92
CA ASP A 127 4.21 -13.66 -3.68
C ASP A 127 4.01 -13.32 -5.15
N ARG A 128 5.14 -13.23 -5.85
CA ARG A 128 5.21 -13.00 -7.28
C ARG A 128 6.23 -13.91 -7.93
N ASN A 129 5.94 -14.27 -9.16
CA ASN A 129 6.95 -14.72 -10.09
C ASN A 129 6.68 -14.15 -11.48
N ARG A 130 7.49 -14.53 -12.46
CA ARG A 130 7.39 -14.01 -13.83
C ARG A 130 6.07 -14.34 -14.55
N LYS A 131 5.28 -15.30 -14.05
CA LYS A 131 4.04 -15.77 -14.70
C LYS A 131 2.78 -15.47 -13.88
N ARG A 132 2.89 -15.29 -12.56
CA ARG A 132 1.74 -15.05 -11.68
C ARG A 132 2.05 -14.13 -10.51
N LEU A 133 0.97 -13.52 -10.00
CA LEU A 133 0.88 -12.88 -8.70
C LEU A 133 -0.10 -13.67 -7.84
N ARG A 134 0.26 -13.99 -6.60
CA ARG A 134 -0.66 -14.58 -5.63
C ARG A 134 -1.02 -13.53 -4.60
N ILE A 135 -2.31 -13.34 -4.38
CA ILE A 135 -2.85 -12.31 -3.49
C ILE A 135 -3.83 -12.97 -2.54
N VAL A 136 -3.74 -12.63 -1.26
CA VAL A 136 -4.68 -13.02 -0.21
C VAL A 136 -5.77 -11.95 -0.13
N PHE A 137 -7.03 -12.37 -0.13
CA PHE A 137 -8.17 -11.49 0.08
C PHE A 137 -8.93 -11.95 1.31
N LYS A 138 -9.60 -11.03 2.02
CA LYS A 138 -10.47 -11.38 3.14
C LYS A 138 -11.65 -12.26 2.69
N ASP A 139 -12.25 -11.90 1.56
CA ASP A 139 -13.38 -12.61 0.97
C ASP A 139 -13.07 -13.04 -0.47
N LYS A 140 -13.73 -14.09 -0.94
CA LYS A 140 -13.54 -14.57 -2.31
C LYS A 140 -14.19 -13.58 -3.29
N PRO A 141 -13.46 -13.07 -4.29
CA PRO A 141 -14.07 -12.24 -5.34
C PRO A 141 -15.16 -13.00 -6.09
N GLU A 142 -16.32 -12.37 -6.23
CA GLU A 142 -17.42 -12.90 -7.04
C GLU A 142 -17.02 -13.02 -8.51
N ASP A 143 -17.59 -14.01 -9.19
CA ASP A 143 -17.41 -14.21 -10.63
C ASP A 143 -15.94 -14.24 -11.10
N LEU A 144 -15.05 -14.79 -10.26
CA LEU A 144 -13.60 -14.82 -10.48
C LEU A 144 -13.16 -15.22 -11.89
N ARG A 145 -13.89 -16.15 -12.52
CA ARG A 145 -13.59 -16.68 -13.87
C ARG A 145 -14.22 -15.89 -15.02
N LYS A 146 -15.19 -15.01 -14.76
CA LYS A 146 -15.81 -14.18 -15.80
C LYS A 146 -14.98 -12.95 -16.05
N GLY A 147 -14.91 -12.47 -17.29
CA GLY A 147 -14.23 -11.21 -17.65
C GLY A 147 -12.73 -11.18 -17.34
N ARG A 148 -12.17 -9.97 -17.28
CA ARG A 148 -10.77 -9.71 -16.94
C ARG A 148 -10.67 -8.87 -15.67
N TRP A 149 -9.54 -9.01 -14.99
CA TRP A 149 -9.24 -8.28 -13.77
C TRP A 149 -8.15 -7.24 -14.02
N ARG A 150 -8.23 -6.18 -13.24
CA ARG A 150 -7.22 -5.14 -13.07
C ARG A 150 -6.75 -5.19 -11.62
N LEU A 151 -5.46 -4.99 -11.42
CA LEU A 151 -4.84 -4.81 -10.11
C LEU A 151 -4.14 -3.46 -10.08
N ASP A 152 -4.42 -2.66 -9.06
CA ASP A 152 -3.74 -1.40 -8.77
C ASP A 152 -3.04 -1.49 -7.43
N LYS A 153 -1.88 -0.83 -7.29
CA LYS A 153 -1.20 -0.71 -5.99
C LYS A 153 -1.99 0.22 -5.08
N GLY A 154 -2.28 -0.24 -3.87
CA GLY A 154 -2.94 0.52 -2.81
C GLY A 154 -1.95 1.26 -1.91
N ALA A 155 -2.46 2.21 -1.12
CA ALA A 155 -1.72 2.84 -0.02
C ALA A 155 -1.46 1.83 1.11
N ASN A 156 -0.32 1.94 1.80
CA ASN A 156 0.09 0.93 2.78
C ASN A 156 -0.51 1.16 4.18
N ARG A 157 -1.83 0.94 4.29
CA ARG A 157 -2.56 1.06 5.56
C ARG A 157 -2.06 0.13 6.66
N VAL A 158 -1.63 -1.08 6.32
CA VAL A 158 -1.14 -2.04 7.32
C VAL A 158 0.16 -1.55 7.98
N ALA A 159 1.07 -0.96 7.21
CA ALA A 159 2.26 -0.35 7.80
C ALA A 159 1.89 0.86 8.66
N HIS A 160 0.97 1.70 8.20
CA HIS A 160 0.45 2.83 8.98
C HIS A 160 -0.12 2.39 10.33
N ASP A 161 -1.03 1.42 10.33
CA ASP A 161 -1.66 0.92 11.55
C ASP A 161 -0.62 0.34 12.52
N ARG A 162 0.37 -0.40 12.00
CA ARG A 162 1.49 -0.91 12.82
C ARG A 162 2.34 0.20 13.41
N MET A 163 2.61 1.27 12.66
CA MET A 163 3.35 2.42 13.16
C MET A 163 2.57 3.14 14.27
N GLN A 164 1.27 3.36 14.10
CA GLN A 164 0.43 3.97 15.13
C GLN A 164 0.32 3.09 16.39
N MET A 165 0.14 1.77 16.21
CA MET A 165 0.14 0.84 17.34
C MET A 165 1.48 0.83 18.10
N ALA A 166 2.60 0.85 17.37
CA ALA A 166 3.93 0.90 17.96
C ALA A 166 4.16 2.22 18.72
N LEU A 167 3.70 3.35 18.17
CA LEU A 167 3.74 4.64 18.88
C LEU A 167 2.92 4.59 20.16
N ASN A 168 1.69 4.07 20.11
CA ASN A 168 0.84 3.97 21.30
C ASN A 168 1.48 3.08 22.38
N SER A 169 1.99 1.90 22.01
CA SER A 169 2.68 0.99 22.94
C SER A 169 3.97 1.61 23.51
N PHE A 170 4.72 2.38 22.73
CA PHE A 170 5.90 3.09 23.23
C PHE A 170 5.59 4.13 24.32
N HIS A 171 4.37 4.69 24.31
CA HIS A 171 3.92 5.68 25.28
C HIS A 171 3.10 5.10 26.43
N ASP A 172 2.68 3.84 26.34
CA ASP A 172 1.94 3.16 27.40
C ASP A 172 2.80 3.07 28.68
N GLU A 173 2.26 3.53 29.80
CA GLU A 173 2.95 3.60 31.09
C GLU A 173 2.87 2.29 31.87
N GLU A 174 1.96 1.38 31.49
CA GLU A 174 1.75 0.10 32.17
C GLU A 174 2.76 -0.98 31.73
N GLU A 175 3.30 -0.86 30.51
CA GLU A 175 4.32 -1.76 29.96
C GLU A 175 5.71 -1.21 30.36
N MET A 176 6.39 -1.89 31.30
CA MET A 176 7.73 -1.55 31.83
C MET A 176 8.56 -0.73 30.84
N GLY A 177 8.76 0.57 31.14
CA GLY A 177 9.43 1.52 30.26
C GLY A 177 10.72 0.94 29.70
N THR A 178 10.81 0.87 28.37
CA THR A 178 12.06 0.42 27.73
C THR A 178 13.16 1.44 28.00
N PRO A 179 14.44 1.05 28.16
CA PRO A 179 15.54 2.03 28.33
C PRO A 179 15.65 3.07 27.21
N LEU A 180 15.10 2.76 26.03
CA LEU A 180 15.00 3.69 24.90
C LEU A 180 13.96 4.80 25.17
N ARG A 181 12.85 4.46 25.82
CA ARG A 181 11.80 5.41 26.22
C ARG A 181 12.38 6.48 27.13
N ASP A 182 13.09 6.07 28.18
CA ASP A 182 13.69 6.97 29.17
C ASP A 182 14.80 7.86 28.58
N LEU A 183 15.40 7.44 27.47
CA LEU A 183 16.41 8.23 26.75
C LEU A 183 15.80 9.26 25.80
N LEU A 184 14.60 9.00 25.28
CA LEU A 184 13.94 9.84 24.28
C LEU A 184 12.86 10.76 24.86
N LEU A 185 12.17 10.35 25.93
CA LEU A 185 10.99 11.01 26.53
C LEU A 185 11.27 11.53 27.95
#